data_AF-A0A1E7ZE74-F1
#
_entry.id   AF-A0A1E7ZE74-F1
#
_cell.length_a   1.000
_cell.length_b   1.000
_cell.length_c   1.000
_cell.angle_alpha   90.00
_cell.angle_beta   90.00
_cell.angle_gamma   90.00
#
_symmetry.space_group_name_H-M   'P 1'
#
loop_
_entity.id
_entity.type
_entity.pdbx_description
1 polymer ?
#
loop_
_entity_poly.entity_id
_entity_poly.type
_entity_poly.pdbx_seq_one_letter_code
_entity_poly.pdbx_strand_id
1 'polypeptide(L)' 'MKTNKILASIRAANSKPSTVIAEAQQLFASSAPAEEKLAQLEAMVPDASPDEQEALGDLMSAVIASQD' A
#
# COMPACT_ATOMS: atom_id res chain seq x y z
N MET A 1 -12.36 13.16 10.06
CA MET A 1 -11.23 13.55 9.20
C MET A 1 -9.93 12.94 9.73
N LYS A 2 -9.59 11.68 9.38
CA LYS A 2 -8.35 11.04 9.87
C LYS A 2 -7.55 10.28 8.78
N THR A 3 -8.16 10.00 7.62
CA THR A 3 -7.58 9.14 6.57
C THR A 3 -6.46 9.80 5.73
N ASN A 4 -6.32 11.13 5.76
CA ASN A 4 -5.31 11.84 4.95
C ASN A 4 -3.89 11.83 5.52
N LYS A 5 -3.68 11.25 6.72
CA LYS A 5 -2.37 11.28 7.38
C LYS A 5 -1.43 10.17 6.90
N ILE A 6 -1.97 9.02 6.49
CA ILE A 6 -1.19 7.86 6.05
C ILE A 6 -0.61 8.12 4.64
N LEU A 7 -1.42 8.61 3.70
CA LEU A 7 -0.98 8.99 2.35
C LEU A 7 0.08 10.10 2.33
N ALA A 8 0.05 11.01 3.31
CA ALA A 8 1.02 12.08 3.43
C ALA A 8 2.37 11.59 3.96
N SER A 9 2.38 10.61 4.87
CA SER A 9 3.62 10.05 5.45
C SER A 9 4.40 9.21 4.44
N ILE A 10 3.74 8.46 3.56
CA ILE A 10 4.43 7.62 2.57
C ILE A 10 5.11 8.48 1.48
N ARG A 11 4.58 9.68 1.17
CA ARG A 11 5.19 10.59 0.18
C ARG A 11 6.50 11.23 0.68
N ALA A 12 6.70 11.30 2.00
CA ALA A 12 7.81 12.06 2.61
C ALA A 12 9.07 11.23 2.89
N ALA A 13 8.99 9.90 2.89
CA ALA A 13 10.13 9.03 3.10
C ALA A 13 10.75 8.62 1.76
N ASN A 14 11.85 9.29 1.40
CA ASN A 14 12.77 8.99 0.30
C ASN A 14 12.27 9.18 -1.15
N SER A 15 12.93 10.16 -1.79
CA SER A 15 13.21 10.29 -3.22
C SER A 15 12.92 9.04 -4.07
N LYS A 16 11.78 9.08 -4.76
CA LYS A 16 11.18 8.06 -5.63
C LYS A 16 10.58 6.88 -4.84
N PRO A 17 9.24 6.72 -4.86
CA PRO A 17 8.66 5.48 -4.36
C PRO A 17 9.29 4.33 -5.16
N SER A 18 9.74 3.30 -4.45
CA SER A 18 10.17 2.07 -5.12
C SER A 18 9.03 1.56 -5.99
N THR A 19 9.34 0.93 -7.12
CA THR A 19 8.35 0.54 -8.14
C THR A 19 7.23 -0.29 -7.51
N VAL A 20 7.57 -1.16 -6.56
CA VAL A 20 6.65 -1.97 -5.75
C VAL A 20 5.66 -1.09 -4.96
N ILE A 21 6.13 -0.07 -4.25
CA ILE A 21 5.26 0.82 -3.45
C ILE A 21 4.41 1.71 -4.35
N ALA A 22 4.95 2.17 -5.48
CA ALA A 22 4.18 2.95 -6.45
C ALA A 22 3.04 2.13 -7.05
N GLU A 23 3.31 0.87 -7.45
CA GLU A 23 2.32 -0.06 -7.97
C GLU A 23 1.28 -0.43 -6.91
N ALA A 24 1.70 -0.72 -5.68
CA ALA A 24 0.83 -1.01 -4.55
C ALA A 24 -0.12 0.16 -4.22
N GLN A 25 0.36 1.41 -4.29
CA GLN A 25 -0.47 2.61 -4.11
C GLN A 25 -1.46 2.81 -5.26
N GLN A 26 -1.06 2.54 -6.50
CA GLN A 26 -1.95 2.62 -7.65
C GLN A 26 -3.06 1.57 -7.56
N LEU A 27 -2.70 0.36 -7.17
CA LEU A 27 -3.64 -0.70 -6.87
C LEU A 27 -4.60 -0.29 -5.74
N PHE A 28 -4.09 0.32 -4.67
CA PHE A 28 -4.93 0.83 -3.58
C PHE A 28 -5.93 1.90 -4.04
N ALA A 29 -5.48 2.82 -4.91
CA ALA A 29 -6.31 3.88 -5.49
C ALA A 29 -7.27 3.38 -6.59
N SER A 30 -7.11 2.15 -7.08
CA SER A 30 -7.99 1.57 -8.10
C SER A 30 -9.37 1.22 -7.53
N SER A 31 -10.36 1.02 -8.41
CA SER A 31 -11.70 0.55 -8.02
C SER A 31 -11.78 -0.98 -7.84
N ALA A 32 -10.64 -1.68 -7.78
CA ALA A 32 -10.63 -3.12 -7.58
C ALA A 32 -11.29 -3.53 -6.24
N PRO A 33 -11.91 -4.72 -6.16
CA PRO A 33 -12.37 -5.29 -4.91
C PRO A 33 -11.21 -5.39 -3.91
N ALA A 34 -11.49 -5.22 -2.63
CA ALA A 34 -10.45 -5.26 -1.60
C ALA A 34 -9.74 -6.61 -1.51
N GLU A 35 -10.46 -7.73 -1.71
CA GLU A 35 -9.86 -9.07 -1.78
C GLU A 35 -8.83 -9.16 -2.90
N GLU A 36 -9.13 -8.58 -4.06
CA GLU A 36 -8.22 -8.54 -5.21
C GLU A 36 -7.00 -7.64 -4.92
N LYS A 37 -7.22 -6.51 -4.24
CA LYS A 37 -6.14 -5.63 -3.79
C LYS A 37 -5.23 -6.33 -2.78
N LEU A 38 -5.79 -7.06 -1.83
CA LEU A 38 -5.01 -7.80 -0.82
C LEU A 38 -4.18 -8.90 -1.48
N ALA A 39 -4.78 -9.72 -2.35
CA ALA A 39 -4.06 -10.78 -3.05
C ALA A 39 -2.89 -10.25 -3.89
N GLN A 40 -3.08 -9.11 -4.57
CA GLN A 40 -2.01 -8.48 -5.34
C GLN A 40 -0.93 -7.86 -4.43
N LEU A 41 -1.30 -7.22 -3.31
CA LEU A 41 -0.32 -6.70 -2.35
C LEU A 41 0.50 -7.82 -1.71
N GLU A 42 -0.12 -8.96 -1.36
CA GLU A 42 0.55 -10.14 -0.83
C GLU A 42 1.54 -10.74 -1.84
N ALA A 43 1.18 -10.76 -3.13
CA ALA A 43 2.05 -11.26 -4.19
C ALA A 43 3.32 -10.40 -4.38
N MET A 44 3.31 -9.14 -3.94
CA MET A 44 4.45 -8.22 -4.04
C MET A 44 5.42 -8.32 -2.85
N VAL A 45 5.01 -8.95 -1.74
CA VAL A 45 5.83 -9.10 -0.51
C VAL A 45 7.15 -9.86 -0.73
N PRO A 46 7.20 -10.97 -1.50
CA PRO A 46 8.43 -11.75 -1.67
C PRO A 46 9.57 -10.99 -2.35
N ASP A 47 9.24 -10.06 -3.25
CA ASP A 47 10.20 -9.25 -4.00
C ASP A 47 10.50 -7.90 -3.31
N ALA A 48 9.77 -7.58 -2.24
CA ALA A 48 9.92 -6.35 -1.49
C ALA A 48 11.09 -6.44 -0.50
N SER A 49 11.90 -5.37 -0.43
CA SER A 49 12.87 -5.14 0.64
C SER A 49 12.17 -4.95 1.99
N PRO A 50 12.89 -5.05 3.13
CA PRO A 50 12.28 -4.92 4.46
C PRO A 50 11.44 -3.65 4.66
N ASP A 51 11.94 -2.50 4.19
CA ASP A 51 11.22 -1.21 4.27
C ASP A 51 9.94 -1.22 3.42
N GLU A 52 9.97 -1.90 2.27
CA GLU A 52 8.80 -2.01 1.39
C GLU A 52 7.76 -3.00 1.94
N GLN A 53 8.19 -4.07 2.60
CA GLN A 53 7.29 -5.01 3.28
C GLN A 53 6.52 -4.33 4.40
N GLU A 54 7.16 -3.44 5.17
CA GLU A 54 6.49 -2.62 6.19
C GLU A 54 5.41 -1.73 5.54
N ALA A 55 5.75 -1.03 4.47
CA ALA A 55 4.81 -0.17 3.75
C ALA A 55 3.66 -0.96 3.06
N LEU A 56 3.92 -2.16 2.56
CA LEU A 56 2.89 -3.07 2.05
C LEU A 56 1.96 -3.54 3.18
N GLY A 57 2.51 -3.84 4.36
CA GLY A 57 1.74 -4.16 5.58
C GLY A 57 0.77 -3.05 5.98
N ASP A 58 1.24 -1.80 5.94
CA ASP A 58 0.42 -0.61 6.19
C ASP A 58 -0.69 -0.45 5.16
N LEU A 59 -0.39 -0.68 3.88
CA LEU A 59 -1.38 -0.60 2.79
C LEU A 59 -2.44 -1.69 2.91
N MET A 60 -2.05 -2.94 3.17
CA MET A 60 -2.99 -4.05 3.39
C MET A 60 -3.92 -3.78 4.57
N SER A 61 -3.38 -3.27 5.68
CA SER A 61 -4.17 -2.87 6.85
C SER A 61 -5.18 -1.77 6.53
N ALA A 62 -4.79 -0.79 5.71
CA ALA A 62 -5.69 0.28 5.25
C ALA A 62 -6.79 -0.23 4.32
N VAL A 63 -6.52 -1.24 3.48
CA VAL A 63 -7.52 -1.86 2.59
C VAL A 63 -8.62 -2.49 3.44
N ILE A 64 -8.23 -3.33 4.41
CA ILE A 64 -9.15 -4.00 5.34
C ILE A 64 -9.98 -2.97 6.11
N ALA A 65 -9.34 -1.95 6.67
CA ALA A 65 -10.01 -0.91 7.46
C ALA A 65 -10.97 -0.03 6.65
N SER A 66 -10.90 -0.05 5.32
CA SER A 66 -11.81 0.70 4.44
C SER A 66 -13.06 -0.07 4.03
N GLN A 67 -13.17 -1.35 4.42
CA GLN A 67 -14.34 -2.20 4.14
C GLN A 67 -15.37 -2.23 5.27
N ASP A 68 -15.02 -1.74 6.47
CA ASP A 68 -15.94 -1.47 7.60
C ASP A 68 -16.71 -0.15 7.40
#